data_AF-A0A7J5WT54-F1
#
_entry.id   AF-A0A7J5WT54-F1
#
_cell.length_a   1.000
_cell.length_b   1.000
_cell.length_c   1.000
_cell.angle_alpha   90.00
_cell.angle_beta   90.00
_cell.angle_gamma   90.00
#
_symmetry.space_group_name_H-M   'P 1'
#
loop_
_entity.id
_entity.type
_entity.pdbx_description
1 polymer ?
#
loop_
_entity_poly.entity_id
_entity_poly.type
_entity_poly.pdbx_seq_one_letter_code
_entity_poly.pdbx_strand_id
1 'polypeptide(L)'
;MIREAGMEAAADAYVEANIYGTPEQCIEKYAYRHELIGDFLPNAAFAFGGLPFDAAEQSLKLFGEKVVPAVHKMKAKTPAGV
;
A
#
# COMPACT_ATOMS: atom_id res chain seq x y z
N MET A 1 22.27 -21.57 -4.51
CA MET A 1 21.49 -21.96 -3.31
C MET A 1 21.40 -20.82 -2.28
N ILE A 2 22.35 -20.58 -1.37
CA ILE A 2 22.20 -19.52 -0.32
C ILE A 2 22.03 -18.11 -0.91
N ARG A 3 22.82 -17.76 -1.93
CA ARG A 3 22.72 -16.45 -2.60
C ARG A 3 21.41 -16.26 -3.36
N GLU A 4 20.90 -17.31 -4.00
CA GLU A 4 19.64 -17.26 -4.76
C GLU A 4 18.45 -17.11 -3.82
N ALA A 5 18.40 -17.91 -2.75
CA ALA A 5 17.37 -17.78 -1.70
C ALA A 5 17.39 -16.37 -1.06
N GLY A 6 18.57 -15.78 -0.87
CA GLY A 6 18.68 -14.40 -0.38
C GLY A 6 18.18 -13.35 -1.37
N MET A 7 18.33 -13.58 -2.68
CA MET A 7 17.82 -12.69 -3.73
C MET A 7 16.30 -12.78 -3.88
N GLU A 8 15.73 -13.97 -3.79
CA GLU A 8 14.27 -14.18 -3.80
C GLU A 8 13.62 -13.49 -2.60
N ALA A 9 14.15 -13.70 -1.40
CA ALA A 9 13.62 -13.05 -0.19
C ALA A 9 13.69 -11.52 -0.26
N ALA A 10 14.75 -10.97 -0.87
CA ALA A 10 14.87 -9.53 -1.08
C ALA A 10 13.85 -9.00 -2.10
N ALA A 11 13.57 -9.75 -3.16
CA ALA A 11 12.55 -9.41 -4.15
C ALA A 11 11.14 -9.43 -3.54
N ASP A 12 10.83 -10.46 -2.76
CA ASP A 12 9.54 -10.58 -2.07
C ASP A 12 9.35 -9.44 -1.07
N ALA A 13 10.38 -9.14 -0.27
CA ALA A 13 10.33 -8.02 0.67
C ALA A 13 10.12 -6.67 -0.04
N TYR A 14 10.72 -6.48 -1.21
CA TYR A 14 10.50 -5.28 -2.02
C TYR A 14 9.05 -5.16 -2.51
N VAL A 15 8.46 -6.27 -2.98
CA VAL A 15 7.05 -6.30 -3.41
C VAL A 15 6.13 -6.02 -2.23
N GLU A 16 6.34 -6.67 -1.09
CA GLU A 16 5.52 -6.51 0.13
C GLU A 16 5.67 -5.13 0.80
N ALA A 17 6.75 -4.41 0.51
CA ALA A 17 6.89 -3.01 0.92
C ALA A 17 5.88 -2.08 0.21
N ASN A 18 5.19 -2.54 -0.84
CA ASN A 18 4.18 -1.77 -1.55
C ASN A 18 2.75 -2.11 -1.10
N ILE A 19 1.82 -1.17 -1.29
CA ILE A 19 0.39 -1.40 -1.07
C ILE A 19 -0.24 -1.74 -2.41
N TYR A 20 -0.61 -3.00 -2.57
CA TYR A 20 -1.21 -3.56 -3.79
C TYR A 20 -2.17 -4.70 -3.41
N GLY A 21 -3.10 -5.00 -4.32
CA GLY A 21 -4.10 -6.06 -4.15
C GLY A 21 -5.52 -5.57 -4.41
N THR A 22 -6.50 -6.27 -3.84
CA THR A 22 -7.90 -5.81 -3.80
C THR A 22 -8.04 -4.55 -2.93
N PRO A 23 -9.16 -3.82 -3.00
CA PRO A 23 -9.42 -2.69 -2.10
C PRO A 23 -9.30 -3.06 -0.62
N GLU A 24 -9.81 -4.24 -0.23
CA GLU A 24 -9.77 -4.73 1.15
C GLU A 24 -8.33 -4.95 1.62
N GLN A 25 -7.51 -5.61 0.79
CA GLN A 25 -6.09 -5.83 1.09
C GLN A 25 -5.33 -4.49 1.22
N CYS A 26 -5.63 -3.52 0.35
CA CYS A 26 -5.03 -2.20 0.44
C CYS A 26 -5.40 -1.52 1.77
N ILE A 27 -6.67 -1.56 2.17
CA ILE A 27 -7.18 -0.97 3.42
C ILE A 27 -6.51 -1.63 4.63
N GLU A 28 -6.39 -2.96 4.65
CA GLU A 28 -5.72 -3.69 5.72
C GLU A 28 -4.23 -3.30 5.84
N LYS A 29 -3.51 -3.20 4.72
CA LYS A 29 -2.12 -2.75 4.69
C LYS A 29 -1.97 -1.30 5.20
N TYR A 30 -2.89 -0.41 4.84
CA TYR A 30 -2.93 0.96 5.37
C TYR A 30 -3.18 0.98 6.88
N ALA A 31 -4.16 0.21 7.36
CA ALA A 31 -4.50 0.12 8.78
C ALA A 31 -3.31 -0.40 9.61
N TYR A 32 -2.63 -1.44 9.11
CA TYR A 32 -1.42 -1.97 9.74
C TYR A 32 -0.31 -0.93 9.84
N ARG A 33 -0.02 -0.22 8.75
CA ARG A 33 0.99 0.86 8.77
C ARG A 33 0.59 1.98 9.71
N HIS A 34 -0.67 2.39 9.67
CA HIS A 34 -1.20 3.43 10.54
C HIS A 34 -1.10 3.07 12.03
N GLU A 35 -1.31 1.80 12.38
CA GLU A 35 -1.08 1.32 13.75
C GLU A 35 0.40 1.38 14.17
N LEU A 36 1.32 1.12 13.24
CA LEU A 36 2.76 1.11 13.53
C LEU A 36 3.38 2.51 13.62
N ILE A 37 3.02 3.42 12.71
CA ILE A 37 3.72 4.69 12.52
C ILE A 37 2.83 5.93 12.67
N GLY A 38 1.54 5.76 12.95
CA GLY A 38 0.58 6.87 13.03
C GLY A 38 0.26 7.46 11.66
N ASP A 39 -0.09 8.75 11.63
CA ASP A 39 -0.46 9.43 10.40
C ASP A 39 0.74 9.57 9.44
N PHE A 40 0.54 9.20 8.18
CA PHE A 40 1.54 9.34 7.13
C PHE A 40 0.88 9.71 5.81
N LEU A 41 1.67 10.30 4.91
CA LEU A 41 1.23 10.69 3.57
C LEU A 41 1.74 9.66 2.54
N PRO A 42 0.93 8.67 2.15
CA PRO A 42 1.33 7.72 1.13
C PRO A 42 1.43 8.36 -0.25
N ASN A 43 2.47 7.99 -1.00
CA ASN A 43 2.52 8.19 -2.44
C ASN A 43 2.01 6.93 -3.14
N ALA A 44 1.15 7.10 -4.14
CA ALA A 44 0.56 6.00 -4.90
C ALA A 44 0.85 6.17 -6.40
N ALA A 45 1.42 5.14 -7.01
CA ALA A 45 1.72 5.09 -8.44
C ALA A 45 0.77 4.09 -9.13
N PHE A 46 -0.12 4.60 -9.99
CA PHE A 46 -1.08 3.77 -10.74
C PHE A 46 -0.61 3.44 -12.16
N ALA A 47 0.39 4.17 -12.67
CA ALA A 47 0.99 3.94 -13.97
C ALA A 47 2.45 3.53 -13.79
N PHE A 48 2.74 2.24 -13.91
CA PHE A 48 4.09 1.68 -13.82
C PHE A 48 4.24 0.47 -14.75
N GLY A 49 5.48 0.08 -15.07
CA GLY A 49 5.76 -1.15 -15.82
C GLY A 49 5.23 -1.20 -17.26
N GLY A 50 4.86 -0.06 -17.85
CA GLY A 50 4.23 -0.01 -19.17
C GLY A 50 2.75 -0.39 -19.17
N LEU A 51 2.07 -0.31 -18.03
CA LEU A 51 0.64 -0.56 -17.91
C LEU A 51 -0.15 0.33 -18.90
N PRO A 52 -1.09 -0.25 -19.68
CA PRO A 52 -1.98 0.52 -20.53
C PRO A 52 -2.72 1.62 -19.75
N PHE A 53 -2.96 2.75 -20.40
CA PHE A 53 -3.55 3.93 -19.75
C PHE A 53 -4.93 3.66 -19.16
N ASP A 54 -5.77 2.91 -19.87
CA ASP A 54 -7.11 2.52 -19.43
C ASP A 54 -7.07 1.67 -18.16
N ALA A 55 -6.13 0.72 -18.07
CA ALA A 55 -5.93 -0.08 -16.87
C ALA A 55 -5.43 0.77 -15.68
N ALA A 56 -4.50 1.70 -15.93
CA ALA A 56 -4.02 2.63 -14.90
C ALA A 56 -5.17 3.53 -14.38
N GLU A 57 -6.00 4.04 -15.29
CA GLU A 57 -7.15 4.88 -14.97
C GLU A 57 -8.21 4.10 -14.17
N GLN A 58 -8.50 2.85 -14.55
CA GLN A 58 -9.41 1.97 -13.81
C GLN A 58 -8.92 1.71 -12.38
N SER A 59 -7.62 1.45 -12.21
CA SER A 59 -7.02 1.24 -10.89
C SER A 59 -7.12 2.50 -10.02
N LEU A 60 -6.80 3.67 -10.58
CA LEU A 60 -6.93 4.97 -9.91
C LEU A 60 -8.37 5.24 -9.45
N LYS A 61 -9.35 5.02 -10.34
CA LYS A 61 -10.78 5.20 -10.04
C LYS A 61 -11.22 4.27 -8.91
N LEU A 62 -10.93 2.98 -9.03
CA LEU A 62 -11.29 1.99 -8.01
C LEU A 62 -10.66 2.32 -6.64
N PHE A 63 -9.39 2.72 -6.64
CA PHE A 63 -8.69 3.10 -5.41
C PHE A 63 -9.32 4.35 -4.77
N GLY A 64 -9.61 5.38 -5.56
CA GLY A 64 -10.26 6.61 -5.10
C GLY A 64 -11.67 6.37 -4.55
N GLU A 65 -12.43 5.44 -5.14
CA GLU A 65 -13.79 5.12 -4.71
C GLU A 65 -13.85 4.24 -3.45
N LYS A 66 -12.91 3.29 -3.31
CA LYS A 66 -13.01 2.23 -2.29
C LYS A 66 -12.00 2.39 -1.15
N VAL A 67 -10.76 2.78 -1.47
CA VAL A 67 -9.65 2.79 -0.49
C VAL A 67 -9.57 4.14 0.21
N VAL A 68 -9.52 5.25 -0.54
CA VAL A 68 -9.34 6.60 0.02
C VAL A 68 -10.38 6.94 1.13
N PRO A 69 -11.69 6.68 0.94
CA PRO A 69 -12.68 6.99 1.97
C PRO A 69 -12.53 6.13 3.23
N ALA A 70 -11.99 4.92 3.12
CA ALA A 70 -11.74 4.04 4.25
C ALA A 70 -10.50 4.51 5.04
N VAL A 71 -9.43 4.89 4.34
CA VAL A 71 -8.21 5.43 4.95
C VAL A 71 -8.49 6.74 5.68
N HIS A 72 -9.31 7.65 5.12
CA HIS A 72 -9.70 8.89 5.79
C HIS A 72 -10.49 8.70 7.10
N LYS A 73 -11.10 7.53 7.31
CA LYS A 73 -11.83 7.21 8.56
C LYS A 73 -10.89 6.68 9.65
N MET A 74 -9.65 6.33 9.31
CA MET A 74 -8.66 5.86 10.27
C MET A 74 -8.31 7.00 11.22
N LYS A 75 -8.23 6.69 12.51
CA LYS A 75 -7.87 7.65 13.56
C LYS A 75 -6.58 7.19 14.19
N ALA A 76 -5.55 8.04 14.18
CA ALA A 76 -4.30 7.70 14.83
C ALA A 76 -4.63 7.39 16.30
N LYS A 77 -4.05 6.31 16.83
CA LYS A 77 -3.97 6.19 18.28
C LYS A 77 -3.18 7.42 18.73
N THR A 78 -3.76 8.23 19.62
CA THR A 78 -3.05 9.35 20.24
C THR A 78 -1.67 8.85 20.65
N PRO A 79 -0.57 9.51 20.25
CA PRO A 79 0.75 9.09 20.72
C PRO A 79 0.68 8.97 22.24
N ALA A 80 1.03 7.80 22.78
CA ALA A 80 1.34 7.72 24.20
C ALA A 80 2.38 8.80 24.47
N GLY A 81 2.03 9.73 25.36
CA GLY A 81 2.66 11.05 25.46
C GLY A 81 4.18 11.04 25.32
N VAL A 82 4.67 12.00 24.55
CA VAL A 82 6.05 12.48 24.67
C VAL A 82 6.11 13.44 25.85
#